data_AF-A0A5D6XK46-F1
#
_entry.id   AF-A0A5D6XK46-F1
#
_cell.length_a   1.000
_cell.length_b   1.000
_cell.length_c   1.000
_cell.angle_alpha   90.00
_cell.angle_beta   90.00
_cell.angle_gamma   90.00
#
_symmetry.space_group_name_H-M   'P 1'
#
loop_
_entity.id
_entity.type
_entity.pdbx_description
1 polymer ?
#
loop_
_entity_poly.entity_id
_entity_poly.type
_entity_poly.pdbx_seq_one_letter_code
_entity_poly.pdbx_strand_id
1 'polypeptide(L)'
;GDGDDDSERLLAPVKPSTAAPSSQWLKWEDPNHVLDCAELPNASVIETRRLKNRDSMRRSRQRQRDELEKMRETVAQLERQYEQLCLRTGSDTAVSGLMSANRTSCSCSSSSRRAQSYLEAVDVVKQLGAENLFLKASIQDHASWKLQLHRVLESEAFKKHFDASGAPADELGLEETRAIYGFAPLTDESVNAAILESARQVQDVQRELLASGSGRSPRDHLTMFGWDVRRRRAGNEVAFVFVKRFPNVSARDIVAKSWATDLTLAQFQQIKSETRRLDILQQAGAHALVMGRDVRFPDDRASVFRTVYVRFRKETKYAGLPPPSSSPRDGPGGGDSENAAQPRGRMGYVLGSHSVNPDAADAAQDETLVWADMTLWMEFFDEQDPATGAAAGCEVRWSGRTNYKSERQAYRSAADTLLGLLRWEALTIAPVRTLT
;
A
#
# COMPACT_ATOMS: atom_id res chain seq x y z
N GLY A 1 -67.03 1.98 64.28
CA GLY A 1 -66.87 3.36 63.81
C GLY A 1 -65.52 3.42 63.18
N ASP A 2 -65.46 3.23 61.87
CA ASP A 2 -65.78 4.21 60.81
C ASP A 2 -64.62 5.19 60.58
N GLY A 3 -64.13 5.13 59.33
CA GLY A 3 -63.32 6.12 58.61
C GLY A 3 -61.81 6.00 58.84
N ASP A 4 -60.93 5.91 57.84
CA ASP A 4 -61.06 5.98 56.38
C ASP A 4 -59.75 5.45 55.74
N ASP A 5 -59.89 5.03 54.49
CA ASP A 5 -58.89 4.77 53.43
C ASP A 5 -57.71 5.79 53.42
N ASP A 6 -56.49 5.53 52.92
CA ASP A 6 -56.18 4.85 51.67
C ASP A 6 -54.64 4.65 51.50
N SER A 7 -54.27 3.66 50.69
CA SER A 7 -53.08 3.67 49.79
C SER A 7 -51.64 3.47 50.34
N GLU A 8 -51.20 2.21 50.48
CA GLU A 8 -49.83 1.80 50.13
C GLU A 8 -49.79 0.37 49.56
N ARG A 9 -49.78 0.24 48.23
CA ARG A 9 -49.60 -1.03 47.51
C ARG A 9 -48.11 -1.37 47.41
N LEU A 10 -47.62 -2.28 48.26
CA LEU A 10 -46.32 -2.96 48.08
C LEU A 10 -46.55 -4.32 47.40
N LEU A 11 -46.36 -4.36 46.07
CA LEU A 11 -46.32 -5.60 45.29
C LEU A 11 -44.88 -6.14 45.24
N ALA A 12 -44.76 -7.42 45.54
CA ALA A 12 -43.54 -8.19 45.58
C ALA A 12 -42.74 -8.16 44.25
N PRO A 13 -41.40 -8.21 44.30
CA PRO A 13 -40.56 -8.15 43.10
C PRO A 13 -40.59 -9.48 42.31
N VAL A 14 -40.94 -9.35 41.04
CA VAL A 14 -40.85 -10.38 40.00
C VAL A 14 -39.38 -10.73 39.75
N LYS A 15 -39.04 -12.03 39.84
CA LYS A 15 -37.75 -12.59 39.41
C LYS A 15 -37.74 -12.83 37.90
N PRO A 16 -36.76 -12.34 37.13
CA PRO A 16 -36.44 -12.89 35.83
C PRO A 16 -35.32 -13.94 35.93
N SER A 17 -35.60 -15.09 35.33
CA SER A 17 -34.70 -16.21 35.06
C SER A 17 -33.75 -15.88 33.91
N THR A 18 -32.45 -16.07 34.10
CA THR A 18 -31.51 -16.30 32.98
C THR A 18 -30.41 -17.26 33.41
N ALA A 19 -30.39 -18.44 32.80
CA ALA A 19 -29.35 -19.45 32.93
C ALA A 19 -28.03 -18.94 32.31
N ALA A 20 -26.95 -18.99 33.08
CA ALA A 20 -25.58 -18.79 32.60
C ALA A 20 -24.91 -20.17 32.43
N PRO A 21 -24.38 -20.53 31.24
CA PRO A 21 -23.60 -21.74 31.08
C PRO A 21 -22.17 -21.54 31.62
N SER A 22 -21.71 -22.57 32.32
CA SER A 22 -20.43 -22.71 32.99
C SER A 22 -19.21 -22.54 32.06
N SER A 23 -18.40 -21.52 32.31
CA SER A 23 -17.04 -21.40 31.75
C SER A 23 -16.07 -22.30 32.51
N GLN A 24 -15.97 -23.57 32.11
CA GLN A 24 -14.82 -24.41 32.40
C GLN A 24 -13.75 -24.15 31.33
N TRP A 25 -12.90 -23.16 31.56
CA TRP A 25 -11.64 -23.00 30.82
C TRP A 25 -10.49 -23.22 31.79
N LEU A 26 -9.94 -24.43 31.70
CA LEU A 26 -8.57 -24.88 31.99
C LEU A 26 -7.84 -24.19 33.16
N LYS A 27 -7.87 -24.87 34.31
CA LYS A 27 -6.87 -24.74 35.37
C LYS A 27 -5.54 -25.26 34.84
N TRP A 28 -4.52 -24.42 34.87
CA TRP A 28 -3.14 -24.81 34.55
C TRP A 28 -2.46 -25.25 35.84
N GLU A 29 -2.35 -26.55 36.05
CA GLU A 29 -1.40 -27.10 37.02
C GLU A 29 -0.47 -28.10 36.31
N ASP A 30 0.80 -27.98 36.68
CA ASP A 30 1.99 -28.78 36.32
C ASP A 30 2.87 -28.31 35.12
N PRO A 31 4.10 -27.79 35.38
CA PRO A 31 5.02 -27.33 34.33
C PRO A 31 5.77 -28.42 33.54
N ASN A 32 5.56 -29.71 33.83
CA ASN A 32 6.37 -30.79 33.25
C ASN A 32 5.66 -31.71 32.25
N HIS A 33 4.45 -31.38 31.79
CA HIS A 33 3.78 -32.18 30.77
C HIS A 33 4.24 -31.80 29.35
N VAL A 34 5.23 -32.51 28.81
CA VAL A 34 5.62 -32.44 27.40
C VAL A 34 4.49 -33.04 26.56
N LEU A 35 3.73 -32.21 25.85
CA LEU A 35 2.71 -32.65 24.90
C LEU A 35 3.38 -33.04 23.57
N ASP A 36 3.18 -34.30 23.18
CA ASP A 36 3.58 -34.85 21.89
C ASP A 36 2.77 -34.18 20.75
N CYS A 37 3.47 -33.68 19.73
CA CYS A 37 2.94 -32.84 18.66
C CYS A 37 1.94 -33.55 17.73
N ALA A 38 1.70 -34.85 17.91
CA ALA A 38 0.85 -35.66 17.04
C ALA A 38 -0.66 -35.53 17.33
N GLU A 39 -1.08 -35.00 18.48
CA GLU A 39 -2.50 -35.06 18.92
C GLU A 39 -3.27 -33.72 18.89
N LEU A 40 -2.79 -32.70 18.16
CA LEU A 40 -3.57 -31.46 17.97
C LEU A 40 -4.48 -31.57 16.74
N PRO A 41 -5.81 -31.31 16.85
CA PRO A 41 -6.77 -31.42 15.74
C PRO A 41 -6.46 -30.48 14.55
N ASN A 42 -5.59 -29.49 14.73
CA ASN A 42 -5.14 -28.54 13.71
C ASN A 42 -3.90 -28.99 12.91
N ALA A 43 -3.13 -29.99 13.38
CA ALA A 43 -1.97 -30.52 12.65
C ALA A 43 -2.40 -31.21 11.34
N SER A 44 -3.49 -31.98 11.41
CA SER A 44 -4.13 -32.63 10.27
C SER A 44 -4.56 -31.63 9.17
N VAL A 45 -5.06 -30.46 9.55
CA VAL A 45 -5.48 -29.41 8.60
C VAL A 45 -4.29 -28.77 7.88
N ILE A 46 -3.16 -28.57 8.60
CA ILE A 46 -1.93 -28.02 8.03
C ILE A 46 -1.28 -29.02 7.07
N GLU A 47 -1.22 -30.31 7.45
CA GLU A 47 -0.71 -31.37 6.57
C GLU A 47 -1.57 -31.56 5.32
N THR A 48 -2.89 -31.50 5.46
CA THR A 48 -3.82 -31.55 4.33
C THR A 48 -3.58 -30.40 3.34
N ARG A 49 -3.26 -29.19 3.83
CA ARG A 49 -2.90 -28.04 2.98
C ARG A 49 -1.55 -28.25 2.28
N ARG A 50 -0.56 -28.83 2.95
CA ARG A 50 0.76 -29.14 2.37
C ARG A 50 0.65 -30.18 1.25
N LEU A 51 -0.15 -31.23 1.45
CA LEU A 51 -0.45 -32.24 0.43
C LEU A 51 -1.15 -31.64 -0.78
N LYS A 52 -2.21 -30.84 -0.56
CA LYS A 52 -2.93 -30.16 -1.65
C LYS A 52 -2.03 -29.23 -2.46
N ASN A 53 -1.10 -28.52 -1.79
CA ASN A 53 -0.12 -27.67 -2.47
C ASN A 53 0.86 -28.52 -3.30
N ARG A 54 1.37 -29.63 -2.74
CA ARG A 54 2.27 -30.56 -3.45
C ARG A 54 1.60 -31.15 -4.70
N ASP A 55 0.33 -31.52 -4.61
CA ASP A 55 -0.44 -32.05 -5.74
C ASP A 55 -0.80 -30.98 -6.76
N SER A 56 -1.03 -29.73 -6.33
CA SER A 56 -1.22 -28.60 -7.24
C SER A 56 0.05 -28.31 -8.04
N MET A 57 1.21 -28.30 -7.36
CA MET A 57 2.52 -28.13 -7.99
C MET A 57 2.83 -29.27 -8.98
N ARG A 58 2.51 -30.52 -8.61
CA ARG A 58 2.66 -31.68 -9.50
C ARG A 58 1.78 -31.55 -10.74
N ARG A 59 0.49 -31.19 -10.58
CA ARG A 59 -0.45 -30.97 -11.69
C ARG A 59 -0.02 -29.83 -12.60
N SER A 60 0.53 -28.75 -12.04
CA SER A 60 1.07 -27.65 -12.84
C SER A 60 2.28 -28.08 -13.68
N ARG A 61 3.22 -28.83 -13.10
CA ARG A 61 4.39 -29.36 -13.83
C ARG A 61 3.98 -30.36 -14.91
N GLN A 62 2.95 -31.17 -14.65
CA GLN A 62 2.41 -32.10 -15.64
C GLN A 62 1.79 -31.35 -16.82
N ARG A 63 0.93 -30.36 -16.56
CA ARG A 63 0.34 -29.52 -17.64
C ARG A 63 1.40 -28.84 -18.51
N GLN A 64 2.48 -28.34 -17.90
CA GLN A 64 3.59 -27.75 -18.65
C GLN A 64 4.33 -28.78 -19.52
N ARG A 65 4.47 -30.02 -19.04
CA ARG A 65 5.05 -31.11 -19.83
C ARG A 65 4.14 -31.50 -20.99
N ASP A 66 2.84 -31.66 -20.72
CA ASP A 66 1.83 -32.01 -21.73
C ASP A 66 1.74 -30.91 -22.81
N GLU A 67 1.84 -29.64 -22.41
CA GLU A 67 1.86 -28.50 -23.34
C GLU A 67 3.13 -28.47 -24.20
N LEU A 68 4.31 -28.75 -23.61
CA LEU A 68 5.56 -28.88 -24.36
C LEU A 68 5.54 -30.06 -25.33
N GLU A 69 4.96 -31.18 -24.93
CA GLU A 69 4.79 -32.36 -25.77
C GLU A 69 3.86 -32.05 -26.95
N LYS A 70 2.71 -31.42 -26.68
CA LYS A 70 1.79 -30.95 -27.73
C LYS A 70 2.47 -29.97 -28.69
N MET A 71 3.28 -29.02 -28.20
CA MET A 71 4.03 -28.12 -29.06
C MET A 71 5.03 -28.88 -29.95
N ARG A 72 5.74 -29.88 -29.40
CA ARG A 72 6.66 -30.72 -30.19
C ARG A 72 5.92 -31.50 -31.28
N GLU A 73 4.75 -32.06 -30.97
CA GLU A 73 3.91 -32.73 -31.95
C GLU A 73 3.47 -31.78 -33.06
N THR A 74 3.06 -30.56 -32.71
CA THR A 74 2.68 -29.55 -33.72
C THR A 74 3.85 -29.15 -34.61
N VAL A 75 5.06 -29.01 -34.07
CA VAL A 75 6.28 -28.73 -34.87
C VAL A 75 6.57 -29.89 -35.82
N ALA A 76 6.55 -31.13 -35.34
CA ALA A 76 6.78 -32.30 -36.18
C ALA A 76 5.69 -32.48 -37.26
N GLN A 77 4.46 -32.03 -37.01
CA GLN A 77 3.39 -32.02 -38.00
C GLN A 77 3.63 -30.92 -39.05
N LEU A 78 4.03 -29.72 -38.63
CA LEU A 78 4.34 -28.62 -39.53
C LEU A 78 5.56 -28.91 -40.40
N GLU A 79 6.58 -29.57 -39.87
CA GLU A 79 7.75 -30.05 -40.61
C GLU A 79 7.34 -31.05 -41.70
N ARG A 80 6.50 -32.04 -41.37
CA ARG A 80 5.95 -32.98 -42.37
C ARG A 80 5.11 -32.28 -43.44
N GLN A 81 4.30 -31.29 -43.06
CA GLN A 81 3.55 -30.49 -44.02
C GLN A 81 4.47 -29.65 -44.91
N TYR A 82 5.57 -29.14 -44.36
CA TYR A 82 6.58 -28.41 -45.11
C TYR A 82 7.31 -29.32 -46.11
N GLU A 83 7.73 -30.51 -45.70
CA GLU A 83 8.35 -31.51 -46.59
C GLU A 83 7.41 -31.92 -47.73
N GLN A 84 6.13 -32.16 -47.43
CA GLN A 84 5.12 -32.48 -48.45
C GLN A 84 4.92 -31.34 -49.44
N LEU A 85 4.95 -30.08 -48.98
CA LEU A 85 4.86 -28.92 -49.85
C LEU A 85 6.12 -28.78 -50.72
N CYS A 86 7.33 -28.98 -50.16
CA CYS A 86 8.58 -28.98 -50.92
C CYS A 86 8.57 -30.05 -52.03
N LEU A 87 8.10 -31.26 -51.73
CA LEU A 87 7.96 -32.34 -52.71
C LEU A 87 6.93 -32.02 -53.80
N ARG A 88 5.79 -31.42 -53.43
CA ARG A 88 4.71 -31.05 -54.37
C ARG A 88 5.11 -29.89 -55.29
N THR A 89 5.91 -28.95 -54.79
CA THR A 89 6.44 -27.84 -55.60
C THR A 89 7.59 -28.30 -56.51
N GLY A 90 8.33 -29.34 -56.10
CA GLY A 90 9.35 -30.01 -56.93
C GLY A 90 8.76 -30.91 -58.02
N SER A 91 7.58 -31.51 -57.80
CA SER A 91 6.87 -32.29 -58.83
C SER A 91 6.17 -31.42 -59.87
N ASP A 92 5.61 -30.26 -59.48
CA ASP A 92 4.97 -29.33 -60.42
C ASP A 92 5.98 -28.63 -61.35
N THR A 93 7.27 -28.58 -60.97
CA THR A 93 8.35 -28.05 -61.83
C THR A 93 8.92 -29.09 -62.82
N ALA A 94 8.72 -30.39 -62.59
CA ALA A 94 9.21 -31.44 -63.51
C ALA A 94 8.24 -31.76 -64.65
N VAL A 95 6.94 -31.45 -64.52
CA VAL A 95 5.92 -31.74 -65.55
C VAL A 95 5.55 -30.50 -66.39
N SER A 96 5.96 -29.30 -65.98
CA SER A 96 5.79 -28.05 -66.74
C SER A 96 7.07 -27.63 -67.49
N GLY A 97 7.80 -28.62 -68.02
CA GLY A 97 9.07 -28.42 -68.74
C GLY A 97 8.93 -28.14 -70.23
N LEU A 98 7.76 -28.35 -70.85
CA LEU A 98 7.52 -28.02 -72.25
C LEU A 98 6.16 -27.33 -72.40
N MET A 99 6.20 -26.13 -72.98
CA MET A 99 5.07 -25.29 -73.39
C MET A 99 4.37 -24.50 -72.27
N SER A 100 4.87 -23.29 -72.01
CA SER A 100 4.09 -22.06 -72.14
C SER A 100 4.95 -20.86 -71.73
N ALA A 101 5.65 -20.27 -72.70
CA ALA A 101 5.97 -18.85 -72.60
C ALA A 101 4.65 -18.09 -72.43
N ASN A 102 4.63 -17.12 -71.52
CA ASN A 102 3.53 -16.17 -71.28
C ASN A 102 2.60 -16.50 -70.08
N ARG A 103 3.12 -16.28 -68.86
CA ARG A 103 2.43 -15.65 -67.69
C ARG A 103 3.33 -15.80 -66.45
N THR A 104 4.23 -14.84 -66.23
CA THR A 104 5.08 -14.84 -65.03
C THR A 104 4.84 -13.58 -64.21
N SER A 105 3.69 -13.55 -63.55
CA SER A 105 3.38 -12.65 -62.44
C SER A 105 2.22 -13.28 -61.68
N CYS A 106 2.50 -14.08 -60.64
CA CYS A 106 1.58 -14.37 -59.53
C CYS A 106 1.98 -15.51 -58.55
N SER A 107 3.18 -16.11 -58.61
CA SER A 107 3.58 -17.15 -57.61
C SER A 107 4.42 -16.61 -56.43
N CYS A 108 4.98 -15.40 -56.54
CA CYS A 108 5.80 -14.79 -55.49
C CYS A 108 5.01 -14.11 -54.36
N SER A 109 3.73 -13.80 -54.58
CA SER A 109 2.88 -13.07 -53.64
C SER A 109 2.25 -13.96 -52.55
N SER A 110 2.08 -15.26 -52.80
CA SER A 110 1.52 -16.22 -51.84
C SER A 110 2.57 -16.68 -50.79
N SER A 111 3.81 -16.92 -51.21
CA SER A 111 4.93 -17.22 -50.31
C SER A 111 5.31 -16.02 -49.44
N SER A 112 5.25 -14.81 -50.00
CA SER A 112 5.49 -13.56 -49.26
C SER A 112 4.43 -13.32 -48.17
N ARG A 113 3.14 -13.54 -48.47
CA ARG A 113 2.07 -13.43 -47.46
C ARG A 113 2.22 -14.44 -46.32
N ARG A 114 2.56 -15.69 -46.64
CA ARG A 114 2.71 -16.74 -45.63
C ARG A 114 3.93 -16.48 -44.73
N ALA A 115 5.02 -15.96 -45.28
CA ALA A 115 6.19 -15.52 -44.51
C ALA A 115 5.83 -14.34 -43.59
N GLN A 116 5.02 -13.39 -44.07
CA GLN A 116 4.56 -12.26 -43.27
C GLN A 116 3.64 -12.67 -42.13
N SER A 117 2.70 -13.59 -42.37
CA SER A 117 1.86 -14.17 -41.29
C SER A 117 2.68 -14.94 -40.24
N TYR A 118 3.77 -15.59 -40.65
CA TYR A 118 4.69 -16.25 -39.71
C TYR A 118 5.44 -15.23 -38.84
N LEU A 119 5.92 -14.13 -39.41
CA LEU A 119 6.58 -13.06 -38.66
C LEU A 119 5.61 -12.40 -37.67
N GLU A 120 4.38 -12.09 -38.09
CA GLU A 120 3.32 -11.58 -37.22
C GLU A 120 3.02 -12.56 -36.07
N ALA A 121 2.91 -13.86 -36.36
CA ALA A 121 2.70 -14.88 -35.33
C ALA A 121 3.87 -14.96 -34.35
N VAL A 122 5.11 -14.86 -34.81
CA VAL A 122 6.31 -14.83 -33.96
C VAL A 122 6.31 -13.59 -33.07
N ASP A 123 5.94 -12.42 -33.59
CA ASP A 123 5.87 -11.20 -32.80
C ASP A 123 4.76 -11.26 -31.74
N VAL A 124 3.60 -11.81 -32.09
CA VAL A 124 2.53 -12.08 -31.12
C VAL A 124 2.99 -13.08 -30.04
N VAL A 125 3.71 -14.15 -30.40
CA VAL A 125 4.24 -15.11 -29.43
C VAL A 125 5.26 -14.45 -28.50
N LYS A 126 6.15 -13.58 -29.01
CA LYS A 126 7.08 -12.82 -28.17
C LYS A 126 6.34 -11.89 -27.22
N GLN A 127 5.32 -11.17 -27.73
CA GLN A 127 4.49 -10.29 -26.92
C GLN A 127 3.78 -11.07 -25.82
N LEU A 128 3.08 -12.16 -26.16
CA LEU A 128 2.40 -13.01 -25.19
C LEU A 128 3.37 -13.65 -24.20
N GLY A 129 4.58 -14.01 -24.63
CA GLY A 129 5.65 -14.49 -23.75
C GLY A 129 6.08 -13.44 -22.72
N ALA A 130 6.28 -12.19 -23.16
CA ALA A 130 6.60 -11.07 -22.27
C ALA A 130 5.44 -10.75 -21.31
N GLU A 131 4.20 -10.74 -21.80
CA GLU A 131 3.00 -10.56 -20.99
C GLU A 131 2.83 -11.70 -19.97
N ASN A 132 3.09 -12.96 -20.35
CA ASN A 132 2.99 -14.10 -19.44
C ASN A 132 4.05 -14.05 -18.34
N LEU A 133 5.29 -13.68 -18.67
CA LEU A 133 6.36 -13.44 -17.68
C LEU A 133 5.97 -12.30 -16.73
N PHE A 134 5.44 -11.21 -17.27
CA PHE A 134 4.93 -10.08 -16.48
C PHE A 134 3.79 -10.50 -15.54
N LEU A 135 2.83 -11.30 -16.01
CA LEU A 135 1.73 -11.81 -15.21
C LEU A 135 2.20 -12.75 -14.10
N LYS A 136 3.16 -13.64 -14.39
CA LYS A 136 3.78 -14.51 -13.37
C LYS A 136 4.47 -13.70 -12.28
N ALA A 137 5.28 -12.72 -12.67
CA ALA A 137 5.88 -11.78 -11.73
C ALA A 137 4.81 -11.02 -10.92
N SER A 138 3.69 -10.64 -11.57
CA SER A 138 2.54 -10.00 -10.90
C SER A 138 1.97 -10.81 -9.76
N ILE A 139 1.74 -12.09 -10.01
CA ILE A 139 1.11 -12.98 -9.05
C ILE A 139 2.06 -13.20 -7.87
N GLN A 140 3.35 -13.36 -8.12
CA GLN A 140 4.36 -13.52 -7.08
C GLN A 140 4.50 -12.27 -6.20
N ASP A 141 4.49 -11.08 -6.79
CA ASP A 141 4.52 -9.81 -6.06
C ASP A 141 3.27 -9.66 -5.19
N HIS A 142 2.09 -9.97 -5.74
CA HIS A 142 0.82 -9.90 -4.99
C HIS A 142 0.78 -10.90 -3.83
N ALA A 143 1.30 -12.11 -4.03
CA ALA A 143 1.42 -13.11 -2.98
C ALA A 143 2.37 -12.65 -1.87
N SER A 144 3.51 -12.07 -2.24
CA SER A 144 4.49 -11.52 -1.29
C SER A 144 3.89 -10.39 -0.46
N TRP A 145 3.14 -9.48 -1.10
CA TRP A 145 2.43 -8.40 -0.43
C TRP A 145 1.37 -8.90 0.54
N LYS A 146 0.50 -9.83 0.09
CA LYS A 146 -0.53 -10.44 0.94
C LYS A 146 0.08 -11.11 2.17
N LEU A 147 1.21 -11.79 1.99
CA LEU A 147 1.92 -12.41 3.10
C LEU A 147 2.41 -11.37 4.10
N GLN A 148 3.01 -10.25 3.63
CA GLN A 148 3.44 -9.18 4.53
C GLN A 148 2.28 -8.57 5.29
N LEU A 149 1.16 -8.27 4.61
CA LEU A 149 -0.06 -7.79 5.30
C LEU A 149 -0.52 -8.76 6.39
N HIS A 150 -0.57 -10.06 6.09
CA HIS A 150 -0.95 -11.08 7.07
C HIS A 150 -0.01 -11.07 8.29
N ARG A 151 1.31 -10.98 8.07
CA ARG A 151 2.29 -10.91 9.16
C ARG A 151 2.17 -9.65 10.00
N VAL A 152 1.83 -8.52 9.40
CA VAL A 152 1.58 -7.29 10.15
C VAL A 152 0.35 -7.45 11.03
N LEU A 153 -0.73 -8.03 10.49
CA LEU A 153 -1.99 -8.27 11.21
C LEU A 153 -1.83 -9.29 12.35
N GLU A 154 -0.99 -10.32 12.17
CA GLU A 154 -0.74 -11.34 13.19
C GLU A 154 0.24 -10.89 14.29
N SER A 155 1.04 -9.85 14.03
CA SER A 155 2.00 -9.30 14.98
C SER A 155 1.31 -8.89 16.29
N GLU A 156 1.96 -9.17 17.43
CA GLU A 156 1.46 -8.83 18.77
C GLU A 156 1.11 -7.34 18.93
N ALA A 157 1.74 -6.49 18.12
CA ALA A 157 1.41 -5.07 17.98
C ALA A 157 -0.05 -4.78 17.60
N PHE A 158 -0.72 -5.70 16.88
CA PHE A 158 -2.15 -5.58 16.56
C PHE A 158 -3.04 -6.07 17.70
N LYS A 159 -2.52 -6.93 18.59
CA LYS A 159 -3.29 -7.58 19.66
C LYS A 159 -3.36 -6.79 20.97
N LYS A 160 -2.50 -5.78 21.18
CA LYS A 160 -2.58 -4.93 22.37
C LYS A 160 -3.71 -3.91 22.21
N HIS A 161 -4.65 -3.93 23.15
CA HIS A 161 -5.74 -2.95 23.26
C HIS A 161 -5.24 -1.56 23.70
N PHE A 162 -5.98 -0.54 23.29
CA PHE A 162 -5.68 0.88 23.33
C PHE A 162 -5.82 1.48 24.73
N ASP A 163 -4.86 1.23 25.61
CA ASP A 163 -4.75 1.98 26.87
C ASP A 163 -3.31 2.45 27.04
N ALA A 164 -3.05 3.72 26.73
CA ALA A 164 -1.77 4.35 27.00
C ALA A 164 -1.95 5.84 27.33
N SER A 165 -1.78 6.16 28.61
CA SER A 165 -1.28 7.47 29.04
C SER A 165 0.23 7.45 28.84
N GLY A 166 0.75 8.33 27.99
CA GLY A 166 2.18 8.42 27.68
C GLY A 166 2.78 9.72 28.18
N ALA A 167 3.97 9.64 28.76
CA ALA A 167 4.83 10.81 28.91
C ALA A 167 5.17 11.39 27.52
N PRO A 168 5.43 12.71 27.42
CA PRO A 168 5.92 13.32 26.19
C PRO A 168 7.20 12.63 25.71
N ALA A 169 7.50 12.71 24.41
CA ALA A 169 8.80 12.29 23.92
C ALA A 169 9.90 13.01 24.71
N ASP A 170 10.93 12.26 25.12
CA ASP A 170 12.00 12.82 25.93
C ASP A 170 12.78 13.86 25.10
N GLU A 171 12.91 15.06 25.67
CA GLU A 171 13.84 16.07 25.16
C GLU A 171 15.25 15.65 25.59
N LEU A 172 16.06 15.28 24.60
CA LEU A 172 17.43 14.83 24.85
C LEU A 172 18.38 16.02 24.95
N GLY A 173 19.40 15.90 25.81
CA GLY A 173 20.49 16.86 25.85
C GLY A 173 21.31 16.87 24.55
N LEU A 174 21.98 17.99 24.25
CA LEU A 174 22.79 18.12 23.02
C LEU A 174 23.87 17.02 22.89
N GLU A 175 24.52 16.67 23.99
CA GLU A 175 25.54 15.59 24.00
C GLU A 175 24.92 14.21 23.75
N GLU A 176 23.74 13.95 24.30
CA GLU A 176 23.02 12.68 24.10
C GLU A 176 22.50 12.55 22.67
N THR A 177 21.92 13.63 22.12
CA THR A 177 21.48 13.66 20.72
C THR A 177 22.64 13.44 19.76
N ARG A 178 23.80 14.05 20.02
CA ARG A 178 25.01 13.82 19.22
C ARG A 178 25.51 12.39 19.35
N ALA A 179 25.55 11.84 20.56
CA ALA A 179 26.02 10.48 20.80
C ALA A 179 25.12 9.40 20.19
N ILE A 180 23.80 9.59 20.25
CA ILE A 180 22.82 8.61 19.75
C ILE A 180 22.62 8.77 18.25
N TYR A 181 22.38 9.99 17.79
CA TYR A 181 21.93 10.26 16.43
C TYR A 181 23.01 10.82 15.50
N GLY A 182 24.20 11.15 16.01
CA GLY A 182 25.17 11.93 15.25
C GLY A 182 24.61 13.31 14.88
N PHE A 183 23.59 13.78 15.60
CA PHE A 183 22.83 14.97 15.24
C PHE A 183 23.58 16.24 15.60
N ALA A 184 23.61 17.18 14.67
CA ALA A 184 24.00 18.56 14.91
C ALA A 184 22.77 19.47 14.71
N PRO A 185 22.54 20.46 15.60
CA PRO A 185 21.41 21.37 15.47
C PRO A 185 21.35 22.03 14.09
N LEU A 186 20.17 22.01 13.50
CA LEU A 186 19.91 22.62 12.19
C LEU A 186 19.67 24.12 12.36
N THR A 187 20.11 24.89 11.36
CA THR A 187 19.72 26.30 11.24
C THR A 187 18.29 26.41 10.71
N ASP A 188 17.64 27.55 10.94
CA ASP A 188 16.31 27.83 10.38
C ASP A 188 16.31 27.75 8.84
N GLU A 189 17.42 28.13 8.20
CA GLU A 189 17.60 28.02 6.75
C GLU A 189 17.61 26.55 6.30
N SER A 190 18.36 25.69 6.98
CA SER A 190 18.40 24.25 6.69
C SER A 190 17.04 23.58 6.91
N VAL A 191 16.32 23.94 7.97
CA VAL A 191 14.96 23.44 8.23
C VAL A 191 14.01 23.87 7.13
N ASN A 192 14.04 25.15 6.73
CA ASN A 192 13.21 25.66 5.64
C ASN A 192 13.54 24.99 4.30
N ALA A 193 14.83 24.79 4.01
CA ALA A 193 15.27 24.08 2.81
C ALA A 193 14.74 22.63 2.80
N ALA A 194 14.82 21.92 3.93
CA ALA A 194 14.27 20.58 4.09
C ALA A 194 12.74 20.54 3.86
N ILE A 195 12.00 21.52 4.38
CA ILE A 195 10.55 21.65 4.17
C ILE A 195 10.23 21.87 2.69
N LEU A 196 10.96 22.76 2.01
CA LEU A 196 10.76 23.05 0.58
C LEU A 196 11.10 21.85 -0.30
N GLU A 197 12.18 21.13 0.01
CA GLU A 197 12.56 19.93 -0.71
C GLU A 197 11.53 18.82 -0.54
N SER A 198 11.02 18.64 0.69
CA SER A 198 9.93 17.71 0.96
C SER A 198 8.67 18.00 0.11
N ALA A 199 8.37 19.28 -0.13
CA ALA A 199 7.23 19.69 -0.94
C ALA A 199 7.41 19.28 -2.41
N ARG A 200 8.61 19.47 -2.96
CA ARG A 200 8.93 19.06 -4.34
C ARG A 200 8.80 17.55 -4.50
N GLN A 201 9.41 16.79 -3.60
CA GLN A 201 9.36 15.33 -3.65
C GLN A 201 7.94 14.78 -3.54
N VAL A 202 7.12 15.33 -2.64
CA VAL A 202 5.71 14.91 -2.51
C VAL A 202 4.91 15.28 -3.74
N GLN A 203 5.09 16.48 -4.30
CA GLN A 203 4.42 16.89 -5.52
C GLN A 203 4.78 15.99 -6.70
N ASP A 204 6.05 15.57 -6.81
CA ASP A 204 6.48 14.64 -7.86
C ASP A 204 5.87 13.25 -7.66
N VAL A 205 5.87 12.72 -6.44
CA VAL A 205 5.19 11.45 -6.10
C VAL A 205 3.70 11.53 -6.45
N GLN A 206 3.04 12.62 -6.07
CA GLN A 206 1.63 12.85 -6.36
C GLN A 206 1.37 12.95 -7.87
N ARG A 207 2.17 13.72 -8.61
CA ARG A 207 2.05 13.80 -10.07
C ARG A 207 2.18 12.42 -10.70
N GLU A 208 3.18 11.64 -10.28
CA GLU A 208 3.50 10.33 -10.83
C GLU A 208 2.48 9.24 -10.45
N LEU A 209 1.84 9.34 -9.28
CA LEU A 209 0.85 8.37 -8.77
C LEU A 209 -0.61 8.79 -8.94
N LEU A 210 -0.88 10.06 -9.21
CA LEU A 210 -2.24 10.54 -9.50
C LEU A 210 -2.52 10.69 -10.99
N ALA A 211 -1.51 10.94 -11.84
CA ALA A 211 -1.71 11.09 -13.28
C ALA A 211 -2.49 9.92 -13.91
N SER A 212 -3.56 10.23 -14.62
CA SER A 212 -4.39 9.24 -15.33
C SER A 212 -3.71 8.81 -16.62
N GLY A 213 -2.83 7.81 -16.57
CA GLY A 213 -2.17 7.24 -17.75
C GLY A 213 -2.63 5.81 -18.04
N SER A 214 -3.00 5.53 -19.30
CA SER A 214 -3.22 4.17 -19.83
C SER A 214 -1.89 3.42 -19.82
N GLY A 215 -1.70 2.51 -18.88
CA GLY A 215 -0.43 1.80 -18.68
C GLY A 215 -0.08 1.55 -17.22
N ARG A 216 -0.89 2.04 -16.27
CA ARG A 216 -0.73 1.67 -14.86
C ARG A 216 -1.09 0.21 -14.63
N SER A 217 -0.18 -0.49 -13.96
CA SER A 217 -0.42 -1.82 -13.45
C SER A 217 -1.60 -1.79 -12.47
N PRO A 218 -2.62 -2.66 -12.62
CA PRO A 218 -3.69 -2.82 -11.63
C PRO A 218 -3.18 -3.16 -10.21
N ARG A 219 -1.90 -3.52 -10.05
CA ARG A 219 -1.24 -3.80 -8.76
C ARG A 219 -1.02 -2.55 -7.89
N ASP A 220 -0.95 -1.40 -8.55
CA ASP A 220 -0.50 -0.13 -7.97
C ASP A 220 -1.67 0.73 -7.52
N HIS A 221 -2.90 0.27 -7.73
CA HIS A 221 -4.14 0.93 -7.33
C HIS A 221 -5.11 -0.09 -6.71
N LEU A 222 -5.56 0.18 -5.50
CA LEU A 222 -6.62 -0.59 -4.84
C LEU A 222 -7.54 0.34 -4.06
N THR A 223 -8.78 -0.07 -3.87
CA THR A 223 -9.70 0.62 -2.94
C THR A 223 -9.88 -0.23 -1.69
N MET A 224 -9.68 0.36 -0.51
CA MET A 224 -9.77 -0.39 0.75
C MET A 224 -10.34 0.49 1.86
N PHE A 225 -11.43 0.05 2.50
CA PHE A 225 -12.16 0.80 3.54
C PHE A 225 -12.46 2.26 3.16
N GLY A 226 -12.75 2.52 1.87
CA GLY A 226 -13.02 3.86 1.35
C GLY A 226 -11.77 4.69 1.00
N TRP A 227 -10.56 4.17 1.20
CA TRP A 227 -9.33 4.79 0.69
C TRP A 227 -9.08 4.40 -0.76
N ASP A 228 -8.81 5.39 -1.61
CA ASP A 228 -8.10 5.21 -2.88
C ASP A 228 -6.61 5.08 -2.56
N VAL A 229 -6.08 3.87 -2.69
CA VAL A 229 -4.70 3.53 -2.34
C VAL A 229 -3.90 3.36 -3.62
N ARG A 230 -2.98 4.28 -3.86
CA ARG A 230 -2.04 4.25 -4.98
C ARG A 230 -0.62 4.10 -4.49
N ARG A 231 0.16 3.27 -5.15
CA ARG A 231 1.54 2.98 -4.75
C ARG A 231 2.38 2.57 -5.93
N ARG A 232 3.68 2.83 -5.84
CA ARG A 232 4.69 2.30 -6.76
C ARG A 232 5.86 1.80 -5.94
N ARG A 233 6.46 0.72 -6.40
CA ARG A 233 7.70 0.17 -5.85
C ARG A 233 8.78 0.21 -6.92
N ALA A 234 9.97 0.64 -6.53
CA ALA A 234 11.17 0.58 -7.35
C ALA A 234 12.33 0.09 -6.46
N GLY A 235 12.70 -1.19 -6.58
CA GLY A 235 13.70 -1.81 -5.72
C GLY A 235 13.34 -1.74 -4.24
N ASN A 236 14.17 -1.02 -3.48
CA ASN A 236 14.04 -0.81 -2.05
C ASN A 236 13.25 0.46 -1.67
N GLU A 237 12.75 1.20 -2.66
CA GLU A 237 11.92 2.38 -2.46
C GLU A 237 10.43 2.06 -2.63
N VAL A 238 9.62 2.71 -1.80
CA VAL A 238 8.16 2.70 -1.90
C VAL A 238 7.67 4.13 -1.95
N ALA A 239 6.90 4.43 -2.98
CA ALA A 239 6.12 5.66 -3.09
C ALA A 239 4.63 5.35 -2.98
N PHE A 240 3.86 6.23 -2.35
CA PHE A 240 2.43 6.04 -2.18
C PHE A 240 1.64 7.35 -2.11
N VAL A 241 0.36 7.25 -2.44
CA VAL A 241 -0.67 8.27 -2.26
C VAL A 241 -1.95 7.58 -1.83
N PHE A 242 -2.49 7.94 -0.67
CA PHE A 242 -3.77 7.48 -0.16
C PHE A 242 -4.73 8.65 -0.08
N VAL A 243 -5.93 8.51 -0.61
CA VAL A 243 -6.95 9.58 -0.61
C VAL A 243 -8.25 9.05 -0.04
N LYS A 244 -8.87 9.80 0.88
CA LYS A 244 -10.22 9.52 1.38
C LYS A 244 -10.92 10.80 1.80
N ARG A 245 -12.24 10.83 1.64
CA ARG A 245 -13.10 11.91 2.12
C ARG A 245 -13.84 11.48 3.37
N PHE A 246 -13.86 12.38 4.35
CA PHE A 246 -14.54 12.20 5.61
C PHE A 246 -15.63 13.26 5.75
N PRO A 247 -16.92 12.89 5.64
CA PRO A 247 -18.01 13.83 5.84
C PRO A 247 -18.07 14.30 7.29
N ASN A 248 -18.50 15.54 7.50
CA ASN A 248 -18.76 16.15 8.81
C ASN A 248 -17.53 16.20 9.74
N VAL A 249 -16.32 16.30 9.19
CA VAL A 249 -15.11 16.47 9.99
C VAL A 249 -14.33 17.69 9.51
N SER A 250 -13.86 18.51 10.44
CA SER A 250 -13.00 19.67 10.12
C SER A 250 -11.55 19.26 9.90
N ALA A 251 -10.90 19.81 8.86
CA ALA A 251 -9.47 19.63 8.65
C ALA A 251 -8.63 20.14 9.83
N ARG A 252 -9.07 21.24 10.47
CA ARG A 252 -8.39 21.85 11.62
C ARG A 252 -8.34 20.94 12.85
N ASP A 253 -9.46 20.27 13.15
CA ASP A 253 -9.55 19.41 14.32
C ASP A 253 -8.72 18.14 14.12
N ILE A 254 -8.79 17.56 12.92
CA ILE A 254 -7.99 16.37 12.57
C ILE A 254 -6.50 16.70 12.64
N VAL A 255 -6.07 17.84 12.09
CA VAL A 255 -4.64 18.19 12.08
C VAL A 255 -4.13 18.45 13.50
N ALA A 256 -4.91 19.11 14.35
CA ALA A 256 -4.54 19.36 15.75
C ALA A 256 -4.41 18.06 16.54
N LYS A 257 -5.37 17.14 16.38
CA LYS A 257 -5.34 15.83 17.04
C LYS A 257 -4.21 14.95 16.52
N SER A 258 -3.97 14.94 15.21
CA SER A 258 -2.85 14.20 14.60
C SER A 258 -1.52 14.73 15.10
N TRP A 259 -1.34 16.05 15.15
CA TRP A 259 -0.14 16.69 15.68
C TRP A 259 0.13 16.26 17.11
N ALA A 260 -0.86 16.34 18.01
CA ALA A 260 -0.69 15.94 19.41
C ALA A 260 -0.28 14.46 19.56
N THR A 261 -0.90 13.58 18.77
CA THR A 261 -0.64 12.12 18.77
C THR A 261 0.82 11.81 18.35
N ASP A 262 1.37 12.59 17.43
CA ASP A 262 2.70 12.34 16.87
C ASP A 262 3.86 12.75 17.78
N LEU A 263 3.61 13.50 18.86
CA LEU A 263 4.64 14.04 19.73
C LEU A 263 4.98 13.19 20.95
N THR A 264 4.19 12.16 21.25
CA THR A 264 4.45 11.28 22.39
C THR A 264 4.68 9.85 21.90
N LEU A 265 5.72 9.18 22.41
CA LEU A 265 6.06 7.83 21.96
C LEU A 265 4.89 6.86 22.14
N ALA A 266 4.20 6.92 23.28
CA ALA A 266 3.12 5.99 23.58
C ALA A 266 1.93 6.16 22.63
N GLN A 267 1.55 7.40 22.30
CA GLN A 267 0.46 7.66 21.35
C GLN A 267 0.90 7.36 19.91
N PHE A 268 2.13 7.74 19.55
CA PHE A 268 2.69 7.43 18.24
C PHE A 268 2.75 5.92 17.99
N GLN A 269 3.10 5.11 19.00
CA GLN A 269 3.10 3.65 18.93
C GLN A 269 1.71 3.04 18.70
N GLN A 270 0.63 3.73 19.07
CA GLN A 270 -0.72 3.27 18.74
C GLN A 270 -0.98 3.31 17.23
N ILE A 271 -0.29 4.18 16.49
CA ILE A 271 -0.34 4.26 15.03
C ILE A 271 0.80 3.41 14.42
N LYS A 272 2.03 3.67 14.86
CA LYS A 272 3.30 3.10 14.39
C LYS A 272 3.93 2.20 15.45
N SER A 273 3.31 1.06 15.67
CA SER A 273 3.69 0.07 16.68
C SER A 273 5.12 -0.48 16.58
N GLU A 274 5.73 -0.34 15.41
CA GLU A 274 7.10 -0.73 15.09
C GLU A 274 8.15 0.26 15.64
N THR A 275 7.72 1.46 16.04
CA THR A 275 8.59 2.49 16.63
C THR A 275 8.98 2.11 18.05
N ARG A 276 10.28 2.12 18.32
CA ARG A 276 10.87 1.75 19.62
C ARG A 276 11.41 2.93 20.40
N ARG A 277 11.79 4.00 19.69
CA ARG A 277 12.33 5.23 20.23
C ARG A 277 11.77 6.40 19.43
N LEU A 278 11.44 7.48 20.10
CA LEU A 278 10.96 8.73 19.51
C LEU A 278 11.39 9.87 20.43
N ASP A 279 12.37 10.64 19.98
CA ASP A 279 13.03 11.66 20.80
C ASP A 279 12.95 13.01 20.07
N ILE A 280 12.70 14.10 20.81
CA ILE A 280 12.73 15.46 20.26
C ILE A 280 14.18 15.96 20.38
N LEU A 281 14.82 16.25 19.24
CA LEU A 281 16.22 16.65 19.19
C LEU A 281 16.39 18.16 19.18
N GLN A 282 15.44 18.88 18.57
CA GLN A 282 15.46 20.34 18.47
C GLN A 282 14.06 20.89 18.19
N GLN A 283 13.70 22.00 18.84
CA GLN A 283 12.53 22.80 18.49
C GLN A 283 12.92 23.88 17.46
N ALA A 284 12.56 23.68 16.19
CA ALA A 284 12.84 24.61 15.09
C ALA A 284 11.66 25.58 14.88
N GLY A 285 11.31 26.31 15.94
CA GLY A 285 10.17 27.23 15.98
C GLY A 285 8.83 26.59 16.38
N ALA A 286 7.74 27.37 16.30
CA ALA A 286 6.42 26.98 16.82
C ALA A 286 5.67 25.92 15.97
N HIS A 287 6.17 25.65 14.77
CA HIS A 287 5.51 24.80 13.78
C HIS A 287 6.42 23.73 13.17
N ALA A 288 7.67 23.62 13.64
CA ALA A 288 8.59 22.59 13.19
C ALA A 288 9.45 22.08 14.36
N LEU A 289 9.71 20.77 14.34
CA LEU A 289 10.52 20.03 15.31
C LEU A 289 11.47 19.14 14.54
N VAL A 290 12.68 18.93 15.05
CA VAL A 290 13.57 17.87 14.59
C VAL A 290 13.42 16.70 15.54
N MET A 291 13.12 15.53 14.99
CA MET A 291 12.84 14.32 15.75
C MET A 291 13.77 13.19 15.30
N GLY A 292 14.19 12.38 16.26
CA GLY A 292 14.90 11.13 16.02
C GLY A 292 13.97 9.96 16.30
N ARG A 293 13.99 8.93 15.46
CA ARG A 293 13.25 7.69 15.74
C ARG A 293 14.02 6.44 15.36
N ASP A 294 13.77 5.38 16.12
CA ASP A 294 14.21 4.03 15.78
C ASP A 294 13.01 3.12 15.55
N VAL A 295 13.01 2.40 14.44
CA VAL A 295 12.00 1.43 14.05
C VAL A 295 12.63 0.04 14.01
N ARG A 296 11.92 -0.96 14.55
CA ARG A 296 12.30 -2.38 14.44
C ARG A 296 11.13 -3.20 13.90
N PHE A 297 11.38 -3.94 12.83
CA PHE A 297 10.38 -4.88 12.31
C PHE A 297 10.38 -6.18 13.13
N PRO A 298 9.21 -6.75 13.47
CA PRO A 298 9.13 -7.99 14.25
C PRO A 298 9.88 -9.18 13.61
N ASP A 299 9.87 -9.23 12.28
CA ASP A 299 10.47 -10.27 11.44
C ASP A 299 12.00 -10.11 11.26
N ASP A 300 12.54 -8.94 11.62
CA ASP A 300 13.94 -8.57 11.45
C ASP A 300 14.39 -7.85 12.73
N ARG A 301 14.65 -8.66 13.76
CA ARG A 301 15.04 -8.15 15.10
C ARG A 301 16.48 -7.67 15.14
N ALA A 302 17.29 -8.04 14.15
CA ALA A 302 18.69 -7.65 14.07
C ALA A 302 18.81 -6.20 13.60
N SER A 303 17.98 -5.77 12.66
CA SER A 303 18.09 -4.43 12.07
C SER A 303 17.30 -3.37 12.84
N VAL A 304 17.92 -2.22 13.09
CA VAL A 304 17.31 -0.97 13.56
C VAL A 304 17.28 0.01 12.39
N PHE A 305 16.10 0.51 12.06
CA PHE A 305 15.93 1.57 11.06
C PHE A 305 15.84 2.90 11.77
N ARG A 306 16.89 3.69 11.67
CA ARG A 306 16.98 5.01 12.29
C ARG A 306 16.68 6.09 11.27
N THR A 307 15.96 7.11 11.72
CA THR A 307 15.74 8.32 10.94
C THR A 307 15.79 9.53 11.85
N VAL A 308 16.53 10.56 11.44
CA VAL A 308 16.38 11.93 11.93
C VAL A 308 15.60 12.71 10.89
N TYR A 309 14.52 13.38 11.29
CA TYR A 309 13.62 14.05 10.36
C TYR A 309 13.05 15.35 10.95
N VAL A 310 12.78 16.31 10.07
CA VAL A 310 12.00 17.50 10.38
C VAL A 310 10.52 17.12 10.32
N ARG A 311 9.80 17.30 11.43
CA ARG A 311 8.34 17.22 11.54
C ARG A 311 7.78 18.63 11.57
N PHE A 312 6.87 18.97 10.67
CA PHE A 312 6.31 20.31 10.59
C PHE A 312 4.81 20.33 10.32
N ARG A 313 4.17 21.43 10.68
CA ARG A 313 2.78 21.73 10.34
C ARG A 313 2.68 23.05 9.59
N LYS A 314 1.86 23.11 8.56
CA LYS A 314 1.72 24.31 7.73
C LYS A 314 0.28 24.47 7.25
N GLU A 315 -0.21 25.70 7.21
CA GLU A 315 -1.43 26.06 6.49
C GLU A 315 -1.15 26.15 4.99
N THR A 316 -2.07 25.65 4.19
CA THR A 316 -1.96 25.65 2.72
C THR A 316 -3.28 26.03 2.08
N LYS A 317 -3.20 26.58 0.87
CA LYS A 317 -4.35 26.83 0.02
C LYS A 317 -4.22 25.93 -1.20
N TYR A 318 -5.21 25.08 -1.40
CA TYR A 318 -5.20 24.11 -2.47
C TYR A 318 -6.09 24.54 -3.64
N ALA A 319 -5.52 24.68 -4.83
CA ALA A 319 -6.28 24.63 -6.06
C ALA A 319 -6.53 23.14 -6.35
N GLY A 320 -7.79 22.71 -6.26
CA GLY A 320 -8.22 21.30 -6.31
C GLY A 320 -7.52 20.41 -7.35
N LEU A 321 -7.42 19.10 -7.08
CA LEU A 321 -7.31 18.11 -8.16
C LEU A 321 -8.62 18.20 -8.95
N PRO A 322 -8.60 18.18 -10.28
CA PRO A 322 -9.83 18.03 -11.03
C PRO A 322 -10.53 16.75 -10.55
N PRO A 323 -11.85 16.78 -10.29
CA PRO A 323 -12.58 15.58 -9.93
C PRO A 323 -12.34 14.52 -11.01
N PRO A 324 -12.21 13.23 -10.65
CA PRO A 324 -12.19 12.16 -11.65
C PRO A 324 -13.49 12.30 -12.45
N SER A 325 -13.35 12.56 -13.75
CA SER A 325 -14.48 12.84 -14.62
C SER A 325 -15.49 11.70 -14.53
N SER A 326 -16.64 12.00 -13.94
CA SER A 326 -17.79 11.12 -13.98
C SER A 326 -18.30 11.10 -15.42
N SER A 327 -18.01 9.99 -16.11
CA SER A 327 -18.67 9.49 -17.33
C SER A 327 -18.59 10.35 -18.60
N PRO A 328 -18.41 9.73 -19.78
CA PRO A 328 -18.49 10.43 -21.05
C PRO A 328 -19.94 10.85 -21.27
N ARG A 329 -20.22 12.15 -21.22
CA ARG A 329 -21.47 12.71 -21.71
C ARG A 329 -21.34 12.80 -23.22
N ASP A 330 -21.88 11.79 -23.91
CA ASP A 330 -22.22 11.89 -25.33
C ASP A 330 -23.25 13.02 -25.52
N GLY A 331 -22.93 13.97 -26.38
CA GLY A 331 -23.85 15.03 -26.80
C GLY A 331 -23.12 16.19 -27.48
N PRO A 332 -23.24 16.37 -28.80
CA PRO A 332 -22.71 17.53 -29.49
C PRO A 332 -23.70 18.68 -29.35
N GLY A 333 -23.34 19.69 -28.56
CA GLY A 333 -24.15 20.89 -28.40
C GLY A 333 -23.27 22.04 -27.92
N GLY A 334 -22.88 22.90 -28.86
CA GLY A 334 -22.15 24.14 -28.59
C GLY A 334 -22.96 25.13 -27.76
N GLY A 335 -22.24 25.97 -27.03
CA GLY A 335 -22.80 27.06 -26.24
C GLY A 335 -21.73 27.63 -25.34
N ASP A 336 -21.11 28.71 -25.80
CA ASP A 336 -20.13 29.51 -25.08
C ASP A 336 -20.66 29.87 -23.68
N SER A 337 -19.95 29.40 -22.65
CA SER A 337 -20.08 29.92 -21.30
C SER A 337 -18.69 30.01 -20.69
N GLU A 338 -17.99 31.08 -21.09
CA GLU A 338 -16.87 31.64 -20.33
C GLU A 338 -17.40 32.17 -18.99
N ASN A 339 -17.66 31.26 -18.06
CA ASN A 339 -17.69 31.56 -16.65
C ASN A 339 -17.30 30.30 -15.87
N ALA A 340 -16.13 29.76 -16.21
CA ALA A 340 -15.43 28.83 -15.34
C ALA A 340 -15.01 29.61 -14.10
N ALA A 341 -15.88 29.63 -13.09
CA ALA A 341 -15.59 30.14 -11.77
C ALA A 341 -14.20 29.62 -11.36
N GLN A 342 -13.24 30.53 -11.18
CA GLN A 342 -11.92 30.20 -10.66
C GLN A 342 -12.11 29.33 -9.41
N PRO A 343 -11.46 28.16 -9.31
CA PRO A 343 -11.59 27.33 -8.13
C PRO A 343 -11.07 28.14 -6.94
N ARG A 344 -12.00 28.63 -6.10
CA ARG A 344 -11.66 29.26 -4.82
C ARG A 344 -10.80 28.25 -4.07
N GLY A 345 -9.54 28.60 -3.84
CA GLY A 345 -8.58 27.69 -3.21
C GLY A 345 -9.14 27.18 -1.88
N ARG A 346 -9.25 25.87 -1.74
CA ARG A 346 -9.70 25.25 -0.48
C ARG A 346 -8.65 25.50 0.58
N MET A 347 -9.06 25.97 1.75
CA MET A 347 -8.15 26.03 2.90
C MET A 347 -7.79 24.60 3.30
N GLY A 348 -6.55 24.41 3.70
CA GLY A 348 -6.08 23.13 4.18
C GLY A 348 -4.86 23.24 5.07
N TYR A 349 -4.44 22.09 5.58
CA TYR A 349 -3.31 21.96 6.47
C TYR A 349 -2.43 20.80 6.00
N VAL A 350 -1.14 20.89 6.27
CA VAL A 350 -0.15 19.86 5.97
C VAL A 350 0.58 19.49 7.25
N LEU A 351 0.72 18.19 7.50
CA LEU A 351 1.68 17.63 8.44
C LEU A 351 2.75 16.89 7.66
N GLY A 352 3.95 17.47 7.59
CA GLY A 352 5.06 16.92 6.84
C GLY A 352 6.13 16.32 7.73
N SER A 353 6.77 15.28 7.25
CA SER A 353 7.99 14.67 7.77
C SER A 353 9.00 14.53 6.65
N HIS A 354 10.23 14.98 6.85
CA HIS A 354 11.30 14.84 5.86
C HIS A 354 12.63 14.52 6.53
N SER A 355 13.31 13.47 6.07
CA SER A 355 14.59 13.02 6.61
C SER A 355 15.69 14.04 6.38
N VAL A 356 16.51 14.21 7.41
CA VAL A 356 17.73 15.03 7.47
C VAL A 356 18.82 14.18 8.15
N ASN A 357 18.93 12.94 7.67
CA ASN A 357 19.86 11.95 8.22
C ASN A 357 21.32 12.46 8.06
N PRO A 358 22.23 12.11 8.98
CA PRO A 358 23.65 12.44 8.84
C PRO A 358 24.22 11.77 7.59
N ASP A 359 25.24 12.39 6.99
CA ASP A 359 25.87 11.89 5.77
C ASP A 359 26.42 10.47 5.97
N ALA A 360 26.30 9.64 4.93
CA ALA A 360 26.72 8.24 4.95
C ALA A 360 28.22 8.04 5.25
N ALA A 361 29.03 9.10 5.17
CA ALA A 361 30.44 9.08 5.55
C ALA A 361 30.66 9.05 7.07
N ASP A 362 29.73 9.60 7.85
CA ASP A 362 29.78 9.67 9.33
C ASP A 362 28.97 8.55 10.00
N ALA A 363 28.11 7.85 9.23
CA ALA A 363 27.41 6.68 9.71
C ALA A 363 28.38 5.50 9.87
N ALA A 364 28.79 5.22 11.10
CA ALA A 364 29.52 4.00 11.43
C ALA A 364 28.82 2.80 10.77
N GLN A 365 29.60 1.97 10.05
CA GLN A 365 29.13 0.76 9.36
C GLN A 365 28.78 -0.33 10.38
N ASP A 366 27.72 -0.10 11.17
CA ASP A 366 27.06 -1.13 11.93
C ASP A 366 26.04 -1.80 11.00
N GLU A 367 26.29 -3.05 10.62
CA GLU A 367 25.37 -3.80 9.74
C GLU A 367 23.94 -3.90 10.30
N THR A 368 23.80 -3.71 11.62
CA THR A 368 22.53 -3.73 12.35
C THR A 368 21.82 -2.38 12.37
N LEU A 369 22.51 -1.25 12.15
CA LEU A 369 21.90 0.08 12.09
C LEU A 369 21.78 0.55 10.64
N VAL A 370 20.55 0.85 10.22
CA VAL A 370 20.24 1.32 8.87
C VAL A 370 19.63 2.70 8.96
N TRP A 371 20.25 3.67 8.30
CA TRP A 371 19.64 4.97 8.07
C TRP A 371 18.57 4.84 6.99
N ALA A 372 17.34 5.23 7.33
CA ALA A 372 16.21 5.20 6.41
C ALA A 372 15.73 6.63 6.14
N ASP A 373 15.65 6.98 4.86
CA ASP A 373 15.07 8.24 4.39
C ASP A 373 13.57 8.11 4.25
N MET A 374 12.89 9.23 4.54
CA MET A 374 11.47 9.34 4.33
C MET A 374 11.06 10.76 4.01
N THR A 375 10.07 10.86 3.14
CA THR A 375 9.33 12.08 2.89
C THR A 375 7.85 11.74 2.96
N LEU A 376 7.16 12.16 4.02
CA LEU A 376 5.78 11.78 4.29
C LEU A 376 4.94 13.01 4.59
N TRP A 377 3.87 13.23 3.83
CA TRP A 377 2.93 14.32 4.04
C TRP A 377 1.52 13.76 4.29
N MET A 378 0.85 14.28 5.31
CA MET A 378 -0.59 14.18 5.45
C MET A 378 -1.19 15.56 5.20
N GLU A 379 -1.99 15.67 4.16
CA GLU A 379 -2.67 16.89 3.76
C GLU A 379 -4.17 16.76 4.11
N PHE A 380 -4.74 17.84 4.62
CA PHE A 380 -6.12 17.93 5.09
C PHE A 380 -6.76 19.12 4.40
N PHE A 381 -7.78 18.89 3.58
CA PHE A 381 -8.46 19.95 2.84
C PHE A 381 -9.92 20.02 3.25
N ASP A 382 -10.36 21.20 3.69
CA ASP A 382 -11.78 21.42 3.98
C ASP A 382 -12.58 21.31 2.68
N GLU A 383 -13.62 20.48 2.71
CA GLU A 383 -14.60 20.38 1.65
C GLU A 383 -15.83 21.22 2.01
N GLN A 384 -16.30 21.97 1.01
CA GLN A 384 -17.55 22.72 1.10
C GLN A 384 -18.57 22.06 0.18
N ASP A 385 -19.82 22.01 0.64
CA ASP A 385 -20.93 21.58 -0.18
C ASP A 385 -21.11 22.59 -1.32
N PRO A 386 -21.03 22.17 -2.59
CA PRO A 386 -21.18 23.07 -3.73
C PRO A 386 -22.56 23.74 -3.81
N ALA A 387 -23.61 23.14 -3.23
CA ALA A 387 -24.97 23.70 -3.26
C ALA A 387 -25.21 24.74 -2.16
N THR A 388 -24.67 24.52 -0.97
CA THR A 388 -24.95 25.35 0.22
C THR A 388 -23.77 26.23 0.66
N GLY A 389 -22.56 25.93 0.20
CA GLY A 389 -21.31 26.55 0.66
C GLY A 389 -20.94 26.18 2.10
N ALA A 390 -21.73 25.33 2.77
CA ALA A 390 -21.48 24.89 4.13
C ALA A 390 -20.33 23.88 4.19
N ALA A 391 -19.69 23.73 5.35
CA ALA A 391 -18.67 22.72 5.56
C ALA A 391 -19.28 21.32 5.37
N ALA A 392 -18.78 20.57 4.37
CA ALA A 392 -19.24 19.23 4.03
C ALA A 392 -18.37 18.13 4.66
N GLY A 393 -17.09 18.43 4.92
CA GLY A 393 -16.16 17.49 5.51
C GLY A 393 -14.70 17.82 5.22
N CYS A 394 -13.86 16.79 5.24
CA CYS A 394 -12.43 16.90 4.99
C CYS A 394 -11.97 15.83 4.00
N GLU A 395 -11.25 16.23 2.94
CA GLU A 395 -10.43 15.31 2.15
C GLU A 395 -9.08 15.15 2.83
N VAL A 396 -8.66 13.91 3.06
CA VAL A 396 -7.35 13.58 3.60
C VAL A 396 -6.53 12.91 2.50
N ARG A 397 -5.32 13.41 2.30
CA ARG A 397 -4.35 12.84 1.39
C ARG A 397 -3.06 12.53 2.12
N TRP A 398 -2.70 11.25 2.19
CA TRP A 398 -1.43 10.82 2.74
C TRP A 398 -0.50 10.39 1.60
N SER A 399 0.56 11.15 1.37
CA SER A 399 1.51 10.90 0.31
C SER A 399 2.91 10.75 0.86
N GLY A 400 3.75 9.97 0.19
CA GLY A 400 5.15 9.94 0.57
C GLY A 400 5.99 8.94 -0.17
N ARG A 401 7.27 8.96 0.18
CA ARG A 401 8.29 8.02 -0.26
C ARG A 401 9.14 7.59 0.94
N THR A 402 9.55 6.33 0.95
CA THR A 402 10.51 5.81 1.92
C THR A 402 11.53 4.91 1.24
N ASN A 403 12.78 4.90 1.70
CA ASN A 403 13.78 3.92 1.30
C ASN A 403 14.16 3.03 2.51
N TYR A 404 14.46 1.77 2.25
CA TYR A 404 14.90 0.80 3.26
C TYR A 404 16.07 -0.04 2.71
N LYS A 405 16.72 -0.87 3.53
CA LYS A 405 17.91 -1.64 3.12
C LYS A 405 17.62 -2.69 2.03
N SER A 406 16.41 -3.24 1.94
CA SER A 406 16.06 -4.30 0.99
C SER A 406 14.62 -4.24 0.51
N GLU A 407 14.33 -4.90 -0.61
CA GLU A 407 12.95 -5.02 -1.13
C GLU A 407 11.99 -5.62 -0.10
N ARG A 408 12.44 -6.61 0.69
CA ARG A 408 11.63 -7.24 1.73
C ARG A 408 11.22 -6.24 2.80
N GLN A 409 12.15 -5.40 3.25
CA GLN A 409 11.88 -4.36 4.24
C GLN A 409 11.03 -3.23 3.65
N ALA A 410 11.21 -2.91 2.36
CA ALA A 410 10.35 -1.99 1.63
C ALA A 410 8.89 -2.50 1.58
N TYR A 411 8.68 -3.78 1.27
CA TYR A 411 7.35 -4.42 1.33
C TYR A 411 6.75 -4.37 2.73
N ARG A 412 7.57 -4.62 3.76
CA ARG A 412 7.13 -4.55 5.15
C ARG A 412 6.72 -3.13 5.54
N SER A 413 7.56 -2.14 5.24
CA SER A 413 7.28 -0.71 5.46
C SER A 413 5.99 -0.26 4.77
N ALA A 414 5.76 -0.68 3.53
CA ALA A 414 4.51 -0.38 2.82
C ALA A 414 3.28 -0.93 3.57
N ALA A 415 3.39 -2.13 4.14
CA ALA A 415 2.33 -2.79 4.89
C ALA A 415 2.09 -2.12 6.25
N ASP A 416 3.15 -1.81 6.99
CA ASP A 416 3.09 -1.05 8.24
C ASP A 416 2.58 0.39 7.99
N THR A 417 2.88 0.99 6.84
CA THR A 417 2.35 2.29 6.45
C THR A 417 0.85 2.24 6.24
N LEU A 418 0.36 1.25 5.49
CA LEU A 418 -1.06 1.06 5.26
C LEU A 418 -1.82 0.70 6.55
N LEU A 419 -1.24 -0.13 7.42
CA LEU A 419 -1.89 -0.42 8.70
C LEU A 419 -1.90 0.79 9.63
N GLY A 420 -0.79 1.53 9.68
CA GLY A 420 -0.70 2.79 10.41
C GLY A 420 -1.76 3.80 9.95
N LEU A 421 -2.03 3.89 8.65
CA LEU A 421 -3.13 4.70 8.11
C LEU A 421 -4.48 4.30 8.72
N LEU A 422 -4.79 3.00 8.77
CA LEU A 422 -6.06 2.52 9.32
C LEU A 422 -6.16 2.73 10.83
N ARG A 423 -5.06 2.54 11.58
CA ARG A 423 -5.02 2.85 13.01
C ARG A 423 -5.19 4.33 13.28
N TRP A 424 -4.51 5.17 12.51
CA TRP A 424 -4.68 6.62 12.56
C TRP A 424 -6.13 7.02 12.28
N GLU A 425 -6.78 6.45 11.26
CA GLU A 425 -8.19 6.73 11.01
C GLU A 425 -9.06 6.36 12.22
N ALA A 426 -8.86 5.16 12.78
CA ALA A 426 -9.64 4.67 13.92
C ALA A 426 -9.44 5.52 15.18
N LEU A 427 -8.23 6.02 15.44
CA LEU A 427 -7.92 6.78 16.65
C LEU A 427 -8.20 8.27 16.51
N THR A 428 -7.94 8.82 15.32
CA THR A 428 -8.05 10.26 15.07
C THR A 428 -9.46 10.60 14.64
N ILE A 429 -10.03 9.89 13.66
CA ILE A 429 -11.29 10.27 13.02
C ILE A 429 -12.51 9.68 13.74
N ALA A 430 -12.49 8.40 14.11
CA ALA A 430 -13.68 7.76 14.70
C ALA A 430 -14.19 8.45 15.98
N PRO A 431 -13.32 8.87 16.94
CA PRO A 431 -13.78 9.60 18.12
C PRO A 431 -14.22 11.03 17.82
N VAL A 432 -13.79 11.62 16.70
CA VAL A 432 -14.26 12.95 16.29
C VAL A 432 -15.72 12.88 15.83
N ARG A 433 -16.16 11.75 15.27
CA ARG A 433 -17.57 11.51 14.92
C ARG A 433 -18.50 11.29 16.11
N THR A 434 -17.97 10.91 17.27
CA THR A 434 -18.78 10.70 18.49
C THR A 434 -18.97 11.97 19.31
N LEU A 435 -18.26 13.05 18.98
CA LEU A 435 -18.35 14.36 19.66
C LEU A 435 -19.25 15.37 18.92
N THR A 436 -19.77 14.99 17.76
CA THR A 436 -20.79 15.70 16.98
C THR A 436 -22.11 14.97 17.07
#